data_AF-A0A5N0YXL8-F1
#
_entry.id   AF-A0A5N0YXL8-F1
#
_cell.length_a   1.000
_cell.length_b   1.000
_cell.length_c   1.000
_cell.angle_alpha   90.00
_cell.angle_beta   90.00
_cell.angle_gamma   90.00
#
_symmetry.space_group_name_H-M   'P 1'
#
loop_
_entity.id
_entity.type
_entity.pdbx_description
1 polymer ?
#
loop_
_entity_poly.entity_id
_entity_poly.type
_entity_poly.pdbx_seq_one_letter_code
_entity_poly.pdbx_strand_id
1 'polypeptide(L)'
;MPFSESISVILKRDYGFNVFTASPNQKDYEIYEQVKERLKRPDLPFQPFVDICYERRLSKHTYLIIEALCNKNDHGVFLKYLYSFYKASYFYKNMPPQRIKLYCENVDRTIILRKIKKFHFLKKQ
;
A
#
# COMPACT_ATOMS: atom_id res chain seq x y z
N MET A 1 1.62 -3.86 24.09
CA MET A 1 2.56 -3.47 23.01
C MET A 1 2.18 -2.08 22.54
N PRO A 2 3.10 -1.12 22.38
CA PRO A 2 2.75 0.17 21.81
C PRO A 2 2.20 -0.07 20.39
N PHE A 3 1.06 0.55 20.07
CA PHE A 3 0.48 0.46 18.74
C PHE A 3 1.51 0.94 17.72
N SER A 4 1.99 0.04 16.86
CA SER A 4 2.89 0.43 15.79
C SER A 4 2.09 1.25 14.78
N GLU A 5 2.46 2.51 14.59
CA GLU A 5 1.83 3.42 13.64
C GLU A 5 1.73 2.79 12.24
N SER A 6 0.61 3.03 11.54
CA SER A 6 0.39 2.44 10.22
C SER A 6 1.45 2.91 9.23
N ILE A 7 1.84 2.03 8.29
CA ILE A 7 2.85 2.39 7.29
C ILE A 7 2.37 3.60 6.46
N SER A 8 1.07 3.69 6.17
CA SER A 8 0.48 4.80 5.42
C SER A 8 0.69 6.14 6.11
N VAL A 9 0.55 6.19 7.45
CA VAL A 9 0.78 7.41 8.23
C VAL A 9 2.26 7.79 8.19
N ILE A 10 3.17 6.83 8.40
CA ILE A 10 4.62 7.06 8.34
C ILE A 10 5.04 7.58 6.96
N LEU A 11 4.56 6.94 5.88
CA LEU A 11 4.92 7.32 4.52
C LEU A 11 4.38 8.70 4.13
N LYS A 12 3.16 9.04 4.55
CA LYS A 12 2.56 10.35 4.26
C LYS A 12 3.22 11.46 5.07
N ARG A 13 3.37 11.28 6.38
CA ARG A 13 3.93 12.29 7.29
C ARG A 13 5.41 12.51 7.02
N ASP A 14 6.21 11.45 7.11
CA ASP A 14 7.66 11.58 7.14
C ASP A 14 8.24 11.67 5.73
N TYR A 15 7.64 10.96 4.78
CA TYR A 15 8.17 10.80 3.43
C TYR A 15 7.26 11.38 2.34
N GLY A 16 6.19 12.12 2.67
CA GLY A 16 5.37 12.82 1.68
C GLY A 16 4.78 11.94 0.55
N PHE A 17 4.55 10.65 0.79
CA PHE A 17 3.83 9.80 -0.16
C PHE A 17 2.32 10.09 -0.10
N ASN A 18 1.69 10.06 -1.26
CA ASN A 18 0.24 9.95 -1.40
C ASN A 18 -0.18 8.49 -1.31
N VAL A 19 -1.40 8.25 -0.84
CA VAL A 19 -1.95 6.90 -0.63
C VAL A 19 -3.15 6.72 -1.54
N PHE A 20 -3.15 5.64 -2.32
CA PHE A 20 -4.24 5.26 -3.21
C PHE A 20 -4.63 3.83 -2.89
N THR A 21 -5.89 3.61 -2.52
CA THR A 21 -6.42 2.28 -2.20
C THR A 21 -7.21 1.73 -3.37
N ALA A 22 -7.08 0.43 -3.65
CA ALA A 22 -7.95 -0.25 -4.59
C ALA A 22 -9.39 -0.32 -4.07
N SER A 23 -10.33 -0.57 -4.97
CA SER A 23 -11.71 -0.86 -4.59
C SER A 23 -11.81 -2.28 -4.02
N PRO A 24 -12.63 -2.50 -2.98
CA PRO A 24 -12.88 -3.84 -2.48
C PRO A 24 -13.61 -4.70 -3.51
N ASN A 25 -13.37 -6.00 -3.45
CA ASN A 25 -14.06 -6.96 -4.30
C ASN A 25 -15.46 -7.24 -3.76
N GLN A 26 -16.39 -7.63 -4.65
CA GLN A 26 -17.78 -7.94 -4.28
C GLN A 26 -17.88 -9.03 -3.20
N LYS A 27 -17.01 -10.05 -3.26
CA LYS A 27 -16.92 -11.10 -2.23
C LYS A 27 -16.61 -10.56 -0.83
N ASP A 28 -15.74 -9.54 -0.73
CA ASP A 28 -15.38 -8.96 0.58
C ASP A 28 -16.61 -8.25 1.19
N TYR A 29 -17.44 -7.63 0.35
CA TYR A 29 -18.67 -6.98 0.77
C TYR A 29 -19.74 -7.99 1.20
N GLU A 30 -19.92 -9.08 0.45
CA GLU A 30 -20.86 -10.16 0.79
C GLU A 30 -20.53 -10.82 2.13
N ILE A 31 -19.24 -11.11 2.38
CA ILE A 31 -18.78 -11.65 3.66
C ILE A 31 -19.08 -10.67 4.80
N TYR A 32 -18.85 -9.38 4.59
CA TYR A 32 -19.12 -8.35 5.58
C TYR A 32 -20.61 -8.25 5.94
N GLU A 33 -21.51 -8.25 4.95
CA GLU A 33 -22.95 -8.22 5.22
C GLU A 33 -23.42 -9.48 5.98
N GLN A 34 -22.92 -10.67 5.64
CA GLN A 34 -23.20 -11.90 6.40
C GLN A 34 -22.76 -11.79 7.87
N VAL A 35 -21.58 -11.21 8.12
CA VAL A 35 -21.06 -11.00 9.48
C VAL A 35 -21.93 -9.99 10.23
N LYS A 36 -22.31 -8.89 9.57
CA LYS A 36 -23.16 -7.83 10.13
C LYS A 36 -24.53 -8.37 10.56
N GLU A 37 -25.17 -9.17 9.71
CA GLU A 37 -26.44 -9.86 10.02
C GLU A 37 -26.29 -10.85 11.17
N ARG A 38 -25.26 -11.71 11.11
CA ARG A 38 -25.00 -12.72 12.14
C ARG A 38 -24.75 -12.11 13.52
N LEU A 39 -24.05 -10.98 13.57
CA LEU A 39 -23.73 -10.28 14.82
C LEU A 39 -24.83 -9.31 15.26
N LYS A 40 -25.87 -9.08 14.45
CA LYS A 40 -26.93 -8.08 14.68
C LYS A 40 -26.36 -6.68 14.98
N ARG A 41 -25.26 -6.32 14.33
CA ARG A 41 -24.55 -5.05 14.53
C ARG A 41 -24.62 -4.19 13.27
N PRO A 42 -25.67 -3.39 13.07
CA PRO A 42 -25.80 -2.55 11.89
C PRO A 42 -24.75 -1.43 11.84
N ASP A 43 -24.12 -1.13 12.97
CA ASP A 43 -23.09 -0.12 13.20
C ASP A 43 -21.67 -0.59 12.88
N LEU A 44 -21.48 -1.87 12.54
CA LEU A 44 -20.16 -2.39 12.23
C LEU A 44 -19.59 -1.60 11.03
N PRO A 45 -18.37 -1.07 11.07
CA PRO A 45 -17.80 -0.38 9.92
C PRO A 45 -17.22 -1.38 8.91
N PHE A 46 -17.52 -1.19 7.62
CA PHE A 46 -16.87 -1.96 6.55
C PHE A 46 -15.45 -1.45 6.32
N GLN A 47 -14.45 -2.28 6.63
CA GLN A 47 -13.03 -1.97 6.41
C GLN A 47 -12.34 -3.14 5.70
N PRO A 48 -12.47 -3.24 4.38
CA PRO A 48 -11.87 -4.32 3.61
C PRO A 48 -10.35 -4.16 3.51
N PHE A 49 -9.64 -5.28 3.54
CA PHE A 49 -8.20 -5.31 3.21
C PHE A 49 -8.03 -5.36 1.70
N VAL A 50 -7.62 -4.22 1.13
CA VAL A 50 -7.44 -4.01 -0.31
C VAL A 50 -5.99 -3.67 -0.62
N ASP A 51 -5.60 -3.81 -1.89
CA ASP A 51 -4.29 -3.37 -2.36
C ASP A 51 -4.13 -1.86 -2.19
N ILE A 52 -2.90 -1.42 -1.90
CA ILE A 52 -2.58 -0.02 -1.67
C ILE A 52 -1.36 0.37 -2.48
N CYS A 53 -1.47 1.45 -3.25
CA CYS A 53 -0.34 2.09 -3.92
C CYS A 53 0.04 3.36 -3.15
N TYR A 54 1.32 3.47 -2.80
CA TYR A 54 1.91 4.68 -2.28
C TYR A 54 2.78 5.31 -3.37
N GLU A 55 2.48 6.56 -3.72
CA GLU A 55 3.22 7.27 -4.75
C GLU A 55 3.84 8.55 -4.20
N ARG A 56 5.11 8.79 -4.54
CA ARG A 56 5.75 10.09 -4.39
C ARG A 56 6.39 10.50 -5.71
N ARG A 57 5.99 11.67 -6.22
CA ARG A 57 6.63 12.31 -7.36
C ARG A 57 8.01 12.87 -6.97
N LEU A 58 9.05 12.51 -7.72
CA LEU A 58 10.40 13.08 -7.60
C LEU A 58 10.66 14.17 -8.62
N SER A 59 10.10 14.04 -9.82
CA SER A 59 10.22 15.01 -10.91
C SER A 59 8.98 14.95 -11.80
N LYS A 60 8.94 15.73 -12.89
CA LYS A 60 7.82 15.70 -13.84
C LYS A 60 7.50 14.29 -14.33
N HIS A 61 8.51 13.43 -14.47
CA HIS A 61 8.44 12.13 -15.13
C HIS A 61 8.88 10.96 -14.26
N THR A 62 9.35 11.22 -13.03
CA THR A 62 9.93 10.20 -12.16
C THR A 62 9.17 10.11 -10.86
N TYR A 63 8.82 8.88 -10.48
CA TYR A 63 8.03 8.56 -9.31
C TYR A 63 8.71 7.46 -8.50
N LEU A 64 8.55 7.54 -7.18
CA LEU A 64 8.77 6.44 -6.26
C LEU A 64 7.42 5.80 -5.97
N ILE A 65 7.35 4.49 -6.12
CA ILE A 65 6.12 3.73 -6.00
C ILE A 65 6.37 2.59 -5.03
N ILE A 66 5.50 2.48 -4.02
CA ILE A 66 5.42 1.32 -3.14
C ILE A 66 4.06 0.69 -3.35
N GLU A 67 4.03 -0.54 -3.84
CA GLU A 67 2.80 -1.33 -3.92
C GLU A 67 2.72 -2.22 -2.69
N ALA A 68 1.56 -2.24 -2.05
CA ALA A 68 1.23 -3.13 -0.96
C ALA A 68 0.10 -4.05 -1.44
N LEU A 69 0.48 -5.27 -1.82
CA LEU A 69 -0.45 -6.30 -2.25
C LEU A 69 -1.03 -7.02 -1.05
N CYS A 70 -2.35 -7.10 -1.01
CA CYS A 70 -3.12 -7.82 -0.03
C CYS A 70 -2.97 -9.32 -0.28
N ASN A 71 -2.09 -9.97 0.49
CA ASN A 71 -1.92 -11.40 0.40
C ASN A 71 -3.04 -12.10 1.19
N LYS A 72 -3.88 -12.83 0.47
CA LYS A 72 -4.99 -13.62 1.01
C LYS A 72 -4.67 -15.11 0.84
N ASN A 73 -5.21 -15.97 1.70
CA ASN A 73 -5.16 -17.41 1.46
C ASN A 73 -6.18 -17.83 0.38
N ASP A 74 -6.22 -19.12 0.04
CA ASP A 74 -7.15 -19.68 -0.95
C ASP A 74 -8.63 -19.48 -0.60
N HIS A 75 -8.93 -19.23 0.68
CA HIS A 75 -10.27 -18.93 1.19
C HIS A 75 -10.58 -17.42 1.23
N GLY A 76 -9.70 -16.57 0.71
CA GLY A 76 -9.90 -15.12 0.69
C GLY A 76 -9.64 -14.42 2.03
N VAL A 77 -9.13 -15.13 3.03
CA VAL A 77 -8.80 -14.55 4.34
C VAL A 77 -7.49 -13.78 4.23
N PHE A 78 -7.52 -12.53 4.68
CA PHE A 78 -6.33 -11.68 4.76
C PHE A 78 -5.25 -12.32 5.64
N LEU A 79 -4.04 -12.43 5.10
CA LEU A 79 -2.86 -12.89 5.85
C LEU A 79 -1.96 -11.72 6.23
N LYS A 80 -1.53 -10.96 5.22
CA LYS A 80 -0.59 -9.84 5.37
C LYS A 80 -0.53 -9.00 4.10
N TYR A 81 0.11 -7.84 4.22
CA TYR A 81 0.56 -7.08 3.05
C TYR A 81 1.98 -7.50 2.64
N LEU A 82 2.18 -7.65 1.33
CA LEU A 82 3.49 -7.79 0.70
C LEU A 82 3.82 -6.49 -0.04
N TYR A 83 5.03 -5.98 0.17
CA TYR A 83 5.44 -4.67 -0.31
C TYR A 83 6.50 -4.79 -1.40
N SER A 84 6.29 -4.06 -2.50
CA SER A 84 7.28 -3.88 -3.57
C SER A 84 7.59 -2.40 -3.69
N PHE A 85 8.86 -2.04 -3.80
CA PHE A 85 9.30 -0.64 -3.85
C PHE A 85 10.25 -0.41 -5.00
N TYR A 86 9.90 0.53 -5.85
CA TYR A 86 10.66 0.84 -7.05
C TYR A 86 10.56 2.30 -7.44
N LYS A 87 11.49 2.72 -8.30
CA LYS A 87 11.45 4.01 -8.99
C LYS A 87 11.07 3.78 -10.44
N ALA A 88 10.00 4.43 -10.90
CA ALA A 88 9.57 4.40 -12.29
C ALA A 88 9.84 5.76 -12.95
N SER A 89 10.30 5.75 -14.20
CA SER A 89 10.48 6.96 -15.02
C SER A 89 9.78 6.81 -16.37
N TYR A 90 8.91 7.77 -16.67
CA TYR A 90 8.05 7.82 -17.85
C TYR A 90 8.47 9.00 -18.74
N PHE A 91 9.37 8.79 -19.70
CA PHE A 91 9.69 9.84 -20.67
C PHE A 91 8.69 9.82 -21.83
N TYR A 92 8.34 11.01 -22.35
CA TYR A 92 7.52 11.19 -23.56
C TYR A 92 6.14 10.53 -23.55
N LYS A 93 5.17 11.00 -22.72
CA LYS A 93 3.73 10.61 -22.72
C LYS A 93 3.38 9.10 -22.80
N ASN A 94 4.36 8.20 -22.79
CA ASN A 94 4.18 6.80 -23.10
C ASN A 94 4.01 5.98 -21.82
N MET A 95 3.03 5.10 -21.84
CA MET A 95 3.07 3.84 -21.10
C MET A 95 3.60 2.75 -22.04
N PRO A 96 4.43 1.81 -21.59
CA PRO A 96 4.91 1.56 -20.21
C PRO A 96 6.10 2.45 -19.77
N PRO A 97 6.46 2.46 -18.46
CA PRO A 97 7.64 3.17 -17.96
C PRO A 97 8.91 2.63 -18.62
N GLN A 98 9.77 3.52 -19.10
CA GLN A 98 10.98 3.14 -19.85
C GLN A 98 12.12 2.73 -18.92
N ARG A 99 12.11 3.19 -17.67
CA ARG A 99 13.11 2.81 -16.68
C ARG A 99 12.46 2.50 -15.33
N ILE A 100 12.61 1.26 -14.90
CA ILE A 100 12.25 0.80 -13.56
C ILE A 100 13.54 0.45 -12.80
N LYS A 101 13.69 0.99 -11.59
CA LYS A 101 14.72 0.58 -10.64
C LYS A 101 14.04 -0.02 -9.41
N LEU A 102 14.10 -1.33 -9.28
CA LEU A 102 13.56 -2.07 -8.13
C LEU A 102 14.51 -1.98 -6.92
N TYR A 103 13.95 -1.71 -5.74
CA TYR A 103 14.70 -1.62 -4.48
C TYR A 103 14.44 -2.81 -3.55
N CYS A 104 13.22 -3.34 -3.60
CA CYS A 104 12.80 -4.61 -3.02
C CYS A 104 11.45 -5.03 -3.63
N GLU A 105 11.14 -6.31 -3.53
CA GLU A 105 9.92 -6.93 -4.06
C GLU A 105 9.39 -7.96 -3.08
N ASN A 106 8.07 -8.02 -2.91
CA ASN A 106 7.38 -9.00 -2.07
C ASN A 106 7.92 -9.13 -0.64
N VAL A 107 8.28 -8.00 -0.02
CA VAL A 107 8.84 -7.97 1.35
C VAL A 107 7.78 -7.60 2.39
N ASP A 108 8.08 -7.87 3.66
CA ASP A 108 7.21 -7.44 4.76
C ASP A 108 7.37 -5.95 5.13
N ARG A 109 6.51 -5.49 6.05
CA ARG A 109 6.50 -4.12 6.60
C ARG A 109 7.86 -3.70 7.18
N THR A 110 8.57 -4.61 7.85
CA THR A 110 9.83 -4.31 8.52
C THR A 110 10.92 -4.02 7.50
N ILE A 111 11.00 -4.83 6.45
CA ILE A 111 12.00 -4.68 5.40
C ILE A 111 11.75 -3.41 4.59
N ILE A 112 10.50 -3.11 4.21
CA ILE A 112 10.19 -1.90 3.45
C ILE A 112 10.52 -0.63 4.25
N LEU A 113 10.18 -0.58 5.54
CA LEU A 113 10.54 0.55 6.40
C LEU A 113 12.06 0.73 6.51
N ARG A 114 12.83 -0.37 6.61
CA ARG A 114 14.30 -0.30 6.59
C ARG A 114 14.83 0.22 5.26
N LYS A 115 14.24 -0.18 4.13
CA LYS A 115 14.65 0.30 2.80
C LYS A 115 14.37 1.79 2.65
N ILE A 116 13.20 2.26 3.07
CA ILE A 116 12.79 3.66 2.99
C ILE A 116 13.62 4.57 3.91
N LYS A 117 14.06 4.06 5.07
CA LYS A 117 15.02 4.79 5.93
C LYS A 117 16.32 5.17 5.21
N LYS A 118 16.75 4.40 4.20
CA LYS A 118 17.93 4.75 3.37
C LYS A 118 17.69 5.97 2.49
N PHE A 119 16.45 6.36 2.29
CA PHE A 119 16.04 7.57 1.57
C PHE A 119 15.78 8.70 2.56
N HIS A 120 16.66 8.89 3.55
CA HIS A 120 16.48 9.94 4.57
C HIS A 120 16.40 11.35 3.97
N PHE A 121 17.01 11.56 2.80
CA PHE A 121 16.96 12.83 2.05
C PHE A 121 15.55 13.18 1.55
N LEU A 122 14.62 12.21 1.59
CA LEU A 122 13.21 12.44 1.29
C LEU A 122 12.42 12.92 2.51
N LYS A 123 12.97 12.86 3.72
CA LYS A 123 12.24 13.29 4.91
C LYS A 123 11.87 14.77 4.78
N LYS A 124 10.61 15.11 5.07
CA LYS A 124 10.22 16.52 5.23
C LYS A 124 11.06 17.10 6.36
N GLN A 125 11.76 18.20 6.08
CA GLN A 125 12.40 19.02 7.12
C GLN A 125 11.33 19.65 7.99
#